data_AF-A0A3D1R0C8-F1
#
_entry.id   AF-A0A3D1R0C8-F1
#
_cell.length_a   1.000
_cell.length_b   1.000
_cell.length_c   1.000
_cell.angle_alpha   90.00
_cell.angle_beta   90.00
_cell.angle_gamma   90.00
#
_symmetry.space_group_name_H-M   'P 1'
#
loop_
_entity.id
_entity.type
_entity.pdbx_description
1 polymer ?
#
loop_
_entity_poly.entity_id
_entity_poly.type
_entity_poly.pdbx_seq_one_letter_code
_entity_poly.pdbx_strand_id
1 'polypeptide(L)'
;MFSRRTSWDISATPLAEAVARRTAEGRPLLDLTEANPTRVGLGFSPAALREALADPRAARYEPNPLGLAGAREAIARYYAERGHAVVPERVVV
;
A
#
# COMPACT_ATOMS: atom_id res chain seq x y z
N MET A 1 16.21 1.38 -28.50
CA MET A 1 16.29 2.78 -28.00
C MET A 1 15.20 2.95 -26.95
N PHE A 2 15.51 3.45 -25.75
CA PHE A 2 14.51 3.64 -24.68
C PHE A 2 13.78 4.99 -24.83
N SER A 3 12.54 5.08 -24.32
CA SER A 3 11.74 6.31 -24.34
C SER A 3 12.32 7.36 -23.39
N ARG A 4 12.29 8.65 -23.74
CA ARG A 4 12.66 9.73 -22.80
C ARG A 4 11.80 9.75 -21.53
N ARG A 5 10.62 9.13 -21.54
CA ARG A 5 9.77 9.01 -20.33
C ARG A 5 10.36 8.10 -19.27
N THR A 6 11.36 7.26 -19.60
CA THR A 6 12.03 6.35 -18.66
C THR A 6 13.36 6.90 -18.17
N SER A 7 13.71 8.16 -18.47
CA SER A 7 14.97 8.77 -18.05
C SER A 7 14.85 9.52 -16.72
N TRP A 8 14.05 9.00 -15.78
CA TRP A 8 13.99 9.56 -14.43
C TRP A 8 15.26 9.19 -13.65
N ASP A 9 15.60 10.04 -12.68
CA ASP A 9 16.74 9.80 -11.81
C ASP A 9 16.44 8.62 -10.87
N ILE A 10 17.34 7.64 -10.87
CA ILE A 10 17.30 6.45 -10.02
C ILE A 10 18.48 6.40 -9.04
N SER A 11 19.23 7.50 -8.92
CA SER A 11 20.32 7.61 -7.95
C SER A 11 19.78 7.44 -6.53
N ALA A 12 20.59 6.80 -5.69
CA ALA A 12 20.25 6.65 -4.28
C ALA A 12 20.22 8.02 -3.62
N THR A 13 19.25 8.23 -2.74
CA THR A 13 19.26 9.44 -1.91
C THR A 13 20.44 9.38 -0.93
N PRO A 14 20.98 10.52 -0.45
CA PRO A 14 22.07 10.51 0.52
C PRO A 14 21.78 9.70 1.79
N LEU A 15 20.50 9.65 2.20
CA LEU A 15 20.04 8.81 3.30
C LEU A 15 20.17 7.32 2.97
N ALA A 16 19.71 6.90 1.78
CA ALA A 16 19.79 5.51 1.35
C ALA A 16 21.26 5.03 1.26
N GLU A 17 22.17 5.89 0.77
CA GLU A 17 23.60 5.59 0.75
C GLU A 17 24.19 5.44 2.16
N ALA A 18 23.83 6.33 3.09
CA ALA A 18 24.30 6.26 4.47
C ALA A 18 23.79 4.98 5.18
N VAL A 19 22.53 4.60 4.96
CA VAL A 19 21.94 3.35 5.46
C VAL A 19 22.65 2.13 4.88
N ALA A 20 22.89 2.11 3.57
CA ALA A 20 23.58 1.01 2.90
C ALA A 20 25.01 0.83 3.44
N ARG A 21 25.77 1.93 3.57
CA ARG A 21 27.13 1.91 4.13
C ARG A 21 27.14 1.37 5.57
N ARG A 22 26.27 1.89 6.44
CA ARG A 22 26.21 1.46 7.85
C ARG A 22 25.83 -0.02 7.99
N THR A 23 24.90 -0.48 7.14
CA THR A 23 24.50 -1.89 7.06
C THR A 23 25.66 -2.77 6.59
N ALA A 24 26.39 -2.36 5.55
CA ALA A 24 27.57 -3.08 5.05
C ALA A 24 28.70 -3.17 6.09
N GLU A 25 28.83 -2.16 6.95
CA GLU A 25 29.76 -2.15 8.09
C GLU A 25 29.29 -3.04 9.26
N GLY A 26 28.10 -3.68 9.17
CA GLY A 26 27.53 -4.51 10.24
C GLY A 26 27.16 -3.72 11.50
N ARG A 27 27.02 -2.39 11.38
CA ARG A 27 26.76 -1.53 12.54
C ARG A 27 25.28 -1.46 12.84
N PRO A 28 24.88 -1.45 14.13
CA PRO A 28 23.49 -1.26 14.50
C PRO A 28 22.91 0.04 13.92
N LEU A 29 21.73 -0.06 13.31
CA LEU A 29 20.95 1.04 12.76
C LEU A 29 19.64 1.14 13.55
N LEU A 30 19.39 2.31 14.14
CA LEU A 30 18.08 2.68 14.64
C LEU A 30 17.34 3.38 13.49
N ASP A 31 16.45 2.65 12.83
CA ASP A 31 15.70 3.18 11.70
C ASP A 31 14.38 3.80 12.18
N LEU A 32 14.32 5.14 12.19
CA LEU A 32 13.11 5.91 12.50
C LEU A 32 12.33 6.31 11.24
N THR A 33 12.74 5.80 10.08
CA THR A 33 12.11 6.06 8.78
C THR A 33 11.23 4.92 8.32
N GLU A 34 11.28 3.76 8.99
CA GLU A 34 10.41 2.63 8.70
C GLU A 34 8.94 2.99 8.99
N ALA A 35 8.16 3.15 7.93
CA ALA A 35 6.75 3.50 7.97
C ALA A 35 5.83 2.30 7.67
N ASN A 36 6.39 1.12 7.40
CA ASN A 36 5.60 -0.07 7.14
C ASN A 36 4.99 -0.59 8.47
N PRO A 37 3.66 -0.51 8.65
CA PRO A 37 3.01 -0.88 9.90
C PRO A 37 3.30 -2.33 10.31
N THR A 38 3.47 -3.24 9.36
CA THR A 38 3.76 -4.66 9.65
C THR A 38 5.16 -4.87 10.24
N ARG A 39 6.12 -3.98 9.95
CA ARG A 39 7.49 -4.05 10.47
C ARG A 39 7.66 -3.32 11.80
N VAL A 40 6.84 -2.29 12.05
CA VAL A 40 6.87 -1.52 13.31
C VAL A 40 5.85 -1.99 14.35
N GLY A 41 5.22 -3.15 14.15
CA GLY A 41 4.28 -3.73 15.13
C GLY A 41 2.89 -3.08 15.16
N LEU A 42 2.53 -2.31 14.12
CA LEU A 42 1.21 -1.68 13.93
C LEU A 42 0.33 -2.46 12.92
N GLY A 43 0.74 -3.65 12.51
CA GLY A 43 -0.02 -4.49 11.58
C GLY A 43 -1.24 -5.16 12.20
N PHE A 44 -2.17 -5.61 11.36
CA PHE A 44 -3.28 -6.47 11.79
C PHE A 44 -2.78 -7.87 12.17
N SER A 45 -3.53 -8.55 13.04
CA SER A 45 -3.30 -9.98 13.32
C SER A 45 -3.38 -10.79 12.01
N PRO A 46 -2.38 -11.63 11.69
CA PRO A 46 -2.42 -12.48 10.50
C PRO A 46 -3.64 -13.40 10.44
N ALA A 47 -4.16 -13.82 11.60
CA ALA A 47 -5.36 -14.64 11.68
C ALA A 47 -6.62 -13.84 11.28
N ALA A 48 -6.78 -12.64 11.82
CA ALA A 48 -7.91 -11.77 11.50
C ALA A 48 -7.90 -11.34 10.02
N LEU A 49 -6.71 -11.05 9.47
CA LEU A 49 -6.58 -10.72 8.06
C LEU A 49 -6.95 -11.90 7.16
N ARG A 50 -6.49 -13.11 7.50
CA ARG A 50 -6.85 -14.32 6.74
C ARG A 50 -8.35 -14.59 6.77
N GLU A 51 -8.99 -14.43 7.92
CA GLU A 51 -10.44 -14.60 8.06
C GLU A 51 -11.20 -13.58 7.21
N ALA A 52 -10.80 -12.30 7.25
CA ALA A 52 -11.43 -11.24 6.45
C ALA A 52 -11.30 -11.47 4.92
N LEU A 53 -10.24 -12.17 4.49
CA LEU A 53 -9.96 -12.47 3.09
C LEU A 53 -10.44 -13.86 2.65
N ALA A 54 -11.11 -14.62 3.51
CA ALA A 54 -11.50 -16.00 3.23
C ALA A 54 -12.74 -16.15 2.33
N ASP A 55 -13.33 -15.04 1.86
CA ASP A 55 -14.51 -15.08 1.00
C ASP A 55 -14.19 -15.79 -0.33
N PRO A 56 -14.89 -16.89 -0.68
CA PRO A 56 -14.65 -17.64 -1.92
C PRO A 56 -14.78 -16.80 -3.19
N ARG A 57 -15.52 -15.69 -3.15
CA ARG A 57 -15.66 -14.75 -4.27
C ARG A 57 -14.33 -14.10 -4.63
N ALA A 58 -13.39 -13.97 -3.69
CA ALA A 58 -12.06 -13.40 -3.95
C ALA A 58 -11.23 -14.24 -4.95
N ALA A 59 -11.55 -15.52 -5.11
CA ALA A 59 -10.89 -16.39 -6.10
C ALA A 59 -11.46 -16.22 -7.53
N ARG A 60 -12.54 -15.46 -7.71
CA ARG A 60 -13.17 -15.22 -9.01
C ARG A 60 -12.58 -13.98 -9.65
N TYR A 61 -12.16 -14.11 -10.90
CA TYR A 61 -11.71 -12.97 -11.69
C TYR A 61 -12.92 -12.22 -12.27
N GLU A 62 -13.12 -10.99 -11.81
CA GLU A 62 -14.18 -10.10 -12.27
C GLU A 62 -13.60 -8.71 -12.60
N PRO A 63 -13.01 -8.55 -13.80
CA PRO A 63 -12.30 -7.34 -14.16
C PRO A 63 -13.29 -6.21 -14.49
N ASN A 64 -13.43 -5.29 -13.55
CA ASN A 64 -14.05 -4.00 -13.80
C ASN A 64 -12.95 -2.92 -13.70
N PRO A 65 -12.81 -2.02 -14.68
CA PRO A 65 -11.74 -1.02 -14.69
C PRO A 65 -11.78 -0.04 -13.50
N LEU A 66 -12.91 0.05 -12.79
CA LEU A 66 -13.07 0.85 -11.58
C LEU A 66 -13.04 -0.01 -10.29
N GLY A 67 -12.74 -1.30 -10.39
CA GLY A 67 -12.85 -2.28 -9.31
C GLY A 67 -14.28 -2.81 -9.09
N LEU A 68 -14.51 -3.56 -8.02
CA LEU A 68 -15.85 -4.11 -7.71
C LEU A 68 -16.81 -3.02 -7.20
N ALA A 69 -18.08 -3.07 -7.63
CA ALA A 69 -19.10 -2.10 -7.20
C ALA A 69 -19.27 -2.05 -5.68
N GLY A 70 -19.41 -3.21 -5.04
CA GLY A 70 -19.51 -3.29 -3.58
C GLY A 70 -18.28 -2.76 -2.83
N ALA A 71 -17.08 -2.84 -3.42
CA ALA A 71 -15.88 -2.25 -2.83
C ALA A 71 -15.96 -0.71 -2.84
N ARG A 72 -16.40 -0.12 -3.96
CA ARG A 72 -16.60 1.33 -4.08
C ARG A 72 -17.68 1.85 -3.13
N GLU A 73 -18.79 1.12 -3.00
CA GLU A 73 -19.86 1.45 -2.04
C GLU A 73 -19.37 1.40 -0.60
N ALA A 74 -18.57 0.38 -0.24
CA ALA A 74 -17.99 0.26 1.09
C ALA A 74 -17.05 1.43 1.40
N ILE A 75 -16.20 1.84 0.45
CA ILE A 75 -15.31 2.99 0.59
C ILE A 75 -16.11 4.29 0.73
N ALA A 76 -17.13 4.50 -0.10
CA ALA A 76 -17.98 5.68 -0.02
C ALA A 76 -18.66 5.81 1.36
N ARG A 77 -19.20 4.70 1.89
CA ARG A 77 -19.77 4.65 3.25
C ARG A 77 -18.74 4.94 4.34
N TYR A 78 -17.54 4.36 4.25
CA TYR A 78 -16.45 4.61 5.20
C TYR A 78 -16.12 6.10 5.32
N TYR A 79 -16.12 6.82 4.20
CA TYR A 79 -15.89 8.26 4.17
C TYR A 79 -17.12 9.07 4.61
N ALA A 80 -18.33 8.63 4.28
CA ALA A 80 -19.56 9.28 4.72
C ALA A 80 -19.68 9.29 6.26
N GLU A 81 -19.32 8.20 6.93
CA GLU A 81 -19.24 8.10 8.40
C GLU A 81 -18.26 9.11 9.02
N ARG A 82 -17.32 9.63 8.22
CA ARG A 82 -16.31 10.63 8.61
C ARG A 82 -16.66 12.04 8.11
N GLY A 83 -17.88 12.25 7.60
CA GLY A 83 -18.35 13.55 7.12
C GLY A 83 -17.92 13.90 5.69
N HIS A 84 -17.40 12.94 4.92
CA HIS A 84 -16.98 13.15 3.55
C HIS A 84 -17.96 12.49 2.57
N ALA A 85 -18.67 13.29 1.79
CA ALA A 85 -19.56 12.79 0.75
C ALA A 85 -18.75 12.33 -0.48
N VAL A 86 -18.69 11.01 -0.69
CA VAL A 86 -18.04 10.39 -1.84
C VAL A 86 -19.07 9.62 -2.65
N VAL A 87 -19.13 9.89 -3.95
CA VAL A 87 -20.00 9.16 -4.89
C VAL A 87 -19.26 7.89 -5.34
N PRO A 88 -19.83 6.67 -5.17
CA PRO A 88 -19.15 5.42 -5.51
C PRO A 88 -18.60 5.38 -6.95
N GLU A 89 -19.30 5.96 -7.91
CA GLU A 89 -18.91 6.00 -9.33
C GLU A 89 -17.64 6.85 -9.58
N ARG A 90 -17.19 7.62 -8.58
CA ARG A 90 -15.94 8.40 -8.61
C ARG A 90 -14.80 7.75 -7.83
N VAL A 91 -15.00 6.53 -7.33
CA VAL A 91 -13.97 5.73 -6.66
C VAL A 91 -13.34 4.77 -7.67
N VAL A 92 -12.03 4.60 -7.60
CA VAL A 92 -11.27 3.58 -8.34
C VAL A 92 -10.57 2.70 -7.32
N VAL A 93 -10.68 1.38 -7.48
CA VAL A 93 -10.12 0.36 -6.58
C VAL A 93 -9.28 -0.63 -7.37
#